data_AF-A0A7X3FHG1-F1
#
_entry.id   AF-A0A7X3FHG1-F1
#
_cell.length_a   1.000
_cell.length_b   1.000
_cell.length_c   1.000
_cell.angle_alpha   90.00
_cell.angle_beta   90.00
_cell.angle_gamma   90.00
#
_symmetry.space_group_name_H-M   'P 1'
#
loop_
_entity.id
_entity.type
_entity.pdbx_description
1 polymer ?
#
loop_
_entity_poly.entity_id
_entity_poly.type
_entity_poly.pdbx_seq_one_letter_code
_entity_poly.pdbx_strand_id
1 'polypeptide(L)'
;MKRAVVCGLATLLISVTMIILMVQLFPYTGLGRIIAIPMTIVVNSAIIALGIFLSRKMELPQFVIIWTLIIVITASNTITFHPQENSPSVYKQIGHSISAVKHNDEIKLFSLYKPIESHDAEKLSPDKQTPQEYIVALHKFRFEIPLDGSFVLDESVNKYGVDPAIRNIEEISDKLVGHYEILWWYLEIFK
;
A
#
# COMPACT_ATOMS: atom_id res chain seq x y z
N MET A 1 -19.18 6.04 -30.44
CA MET A 1 -19.70 6.52 -29.12
C MET A 1 -19.88 5.39 -28.11
N LYS A 2 -20.64 4.32 -28.43
CA LYS A 2 -20.88 3.18 -27.51
C LYS A 2 -19.60 2.61 -26.86
N ARG A 3 -18.57 2.29 -27.65
CA ARG A 3 -17.29 1.76 -27.12
C ARG A 3 -16.60 2.69 -26.11
N ALA A 4 -16.58 4.00 -26.37
CA ALA A 4 -15.93 4.97 -25.49
C ALA A 4 -16.66 5.08 -24.14
N VAL A 5 -17.99 5.02 -24.16
CA VAL A 5 -18.81 5.03 -22.94
C VAL A 5 -18.59 3.75 -22.13
N VAL A 6 -18.56 2.59 -22.79
CA VAL A 6 -18.26 1.30 -22.12
C VAL A 6 -16.87 1.32 -21.48
N CYS A 7 -15.85 1.77 -22.20
CA CYS A 7 -14.50 1.93 -21.63
C CYS A 7 -14.50 2.93 -20.47
N GLY A 8 -15.24 4.04 -20.58
CA GLY A 8 -15.35 5.01 -19.49
C GLY A 8 -15.97 4.44 -18.23
N LEU A 9 -17.05 3.67 -18.35
CA LEU A 9 -17.67 2.99 -17.21
C LEU A 9 -16.73 1.94 -16.60
N ALA A 10 -16.02 1.17 -17.43
CA ALA A 10 -15.04 0.20 -16.96
C ALA A 10 -13.88 0.90 -16.21
N THR A 11 -13.35 2.00 -16.73
CA THR A 11 -12.30 2.78 -16.06
C THR A 11 -12.80 3.40 -14.77
N LEU A 12 -14.05 3.86 -14.70
CA LEU A 12 -14.64 4.36 -13.46
C LEU A 12 -14.71 3.25 -12.40
N LEU A 13 -15.13 2.05 -12.79
CA LEU A 13 -15.14 0.88 -11.92
C LEU A 13 -13.73 0.56 -11.40
N ILE A 14 -12.73 0.52 -12.29
CA ILE A 14 -11.32 0.32 -11.92
C ILE A 14 -10.87 1.40 -10.94
N SER A 15 -11.22 2.66 -11.17
CA SER A 15 -10.87 3.77 -10.27
C SER A 15 -11.50 3.61 -8.88
N VAL A 16 -12.76 3.17 -8.79
CA VAL A 16 -13.43 2.93 -7.50
C VAL A 16 -12.77 1.75 -6.78
N THR A 17 -12.49 0.66 -7.49
CA THR A 17 -11.77 -0.49 -6.95
C THR A 17 -10.38 -0.08 -6.42
N MET A 18 -9.65 0.75 -7.16
CA MET A 18 -8.34 1.27 -6.72
C MET A 18 -8.45 2.10 -5.44
N ILE A 19 -9.49 2.93 -5.28
CA ILE A 19 -9.72 3.68 -4.05
C ILE A 19 -9.96 2.73 -2.87
N ILE A 20 -10.80 1.71 -3.05
CA ILE A 20 -11.07 0.70 -2.02
C ILE A 20 -9.78 -0.03 -1.62
N LEU A 21 -8.98 -0.43 -2.61
CA LEU A 21 -7.68 -1.07 -2.38
C LEU A 21 -6.73 -0.14 -1.62
N MET A 22 -6.63 1.15 -1.98
CA MET A 22 -5.78 2.09 -1.26
C MET A 22 -6.21 2.26 0.21
N VAL A 23 -7.53 2.27 0.48
CA VAL A 23 -8.05 2.34 1.86
C VAL A 23 -7.68 1.10 2.67
N GLN A 24 -7.73 -0.09 2.06
CA GLN A 24 -7.39 -1.35 2.73
C GLN A 24 -5.89 -1.51 2.95
N LEU A 25 -5.08 -1.21 1.92
CA LEU A 25 -3.64 -1.45 1.95
C LEU A 25 -2.86 -0.35 2.66
N PHE A 26 -3.35 0.89 2.60
CA PHE A 26 -2.70 2.04 3.22
C PHE A 26 -3.66 2.75 4.19
N PRO A 27 -3.92 2.11 5.35
CA PRO A 27 -4.97 2.53 6.28
C PRO A 27 -4.61 3.78 7.11
N TYR A 28 -3.43 4.36 6.93
CA TYR A 28 -2.89 5.50 7.70
C TYR A 28 -3.45 6.86 7.28
N THR A 29 -4.77 6.90 7.10
CA THR A 29 -5.48 8.00 6.47
C THR A 29 -6.73 8.27 7.29
N GLY A 30 -6.61 9.15 8.29
CA GLY A 30 -7.69 9.51 9.19
C GLY A 30 -8.70 10.45 8.51
N LEU A 31 -8.75 11.70 8.97
CA LEU A 31 -9.75 12.68 8.47
C LEU A 31 -9.55 13.05 7.00
N GLY A 32 -8.32 13.00 6.50
CA GLY A 32 -7.95 13.35 5.13
C GLY A 32 -8.71 12.55 4.08
N ARG A 33 -9.17 11.32 4.41
CA ARG A 33 -10.02 10.51 3.52
C ARG A 33 -11.32 11.22 3.14
N ILE A 34 -11.91 11.96 4.07
CA ILE A 34 -13.22 12.62 3.90
C ILE A 34 -13.16 13.64 2.75
N ILE A 35 -12.02 14.28 2.56
CA ILE A 35 -11.80 15.30 1.51
C ILE A 35 -11.16 14.67 0.28
N ALA A 36 -10.13 13.85 0.46
CA ALA A 36 -9.32 13.33 -0.64
C ALA A 36 -10.07 12.34 -1.53
N ILE A 37 -10.92 11.47 -0.97
CA ILE A 37 -11.66 10.47 -1.76
C ILE A 37 -12.67 11.15 -2.70
N PRO A 38 -13.56 12.05 -2.24
CA PRO A 38 -14.44 12.79 -3.14
C PRO A 38 -13.67 13.58 -4.21
N MET A 39 -12.58 14.24 -3.82
CA MET A 39 -11.74 14.99 -4.76
C MET A 39 -11.14 14.08 -5.84
N THR A 40 -10.62 12.92 -5.47
CA THR A 40 -10.07 11.92 -6.40
C THR A 40 -11.14 11.42 -7.37
N ILE A 41 -12.35 11.14 -6.89
CA ILE A 41 -13.48 10.73 -7.73
C ILE A 41 -13.83 11.81 -8.75
N VAL A 42 -13.88 13.08 -8.33
CA VAL A 42 -14.17 14.21 -9.23
C VAL A 42 -13.09 14.36 -10.30
N VAL A 43 -11.82 14.34 -9.90
CA VAL A 43 -10.68 14.47 -10.83
C VAL A 43 -10.66 13.30 -11.83
N ASN A 44 -10.77 12.06 -11.35
CA ASN A 44 -10.77 10.89 -12.24
C ASN A 44 -11.99 10.87 -13.16
N SER A 45 -13.17 11.29 -12.68
CA SER A 45 -14.36 11.41 -13.52
C SER A 45 -14.18 12.46 -14.63
N ALA A 46 -13.54 13.59 -14.34
CA ALA A 46 -13.24 14.61 -15.34
C ALA A 46 -12.27 14.09 -16.42
N ILE A 47 -11.24 13.35 -16.02
CA ILE A 47 -10.27 12.73 -16.94
C ILE A 47 -10.95 11.69 -17.83
N ILE A 48 -11.81 10.84 -17.26
CA ILE A 48 -12.59 9.84 -18.00
C ILE A 48 -13.55 10.53 -18.98
N ALA A 49 -14.26 11.57 -18.56
CA ALA A 49 -15.17 12.32 -19.43
C ALA A 49 -14.42 12.96 -20.61
N LEU A 50 -13.24 13.53 -20.37
CA LEU A 50 -12.36 14.03 -21.41
C LEU A 50 -11.90 12.91 -22.36
N GLY A 51 -11.55 11.75 -21.82
CA GLY A 51 -11.22 10.55 -22.59
C GLY A 51 -12.35 10.06 -23.49
N ILE A 52 -13.59 10.05 -22.98
CA ILE A 52 -14.78 9.75 -23.77
C ILE A 52 -14.95 10.77 -24.90
N PHE A 53 -14.71 12.05 -24.65
CA PHE A 53 -14.83 13.11 -25.64
C PHE A 53 -13.76 13.00 -26.75
N LEU A 54 -12.50 12.81 -26.38
CA LEU A 54 -11.37 12.72 -27.33
C LEU A 54 -11.42 11.44 -28.17
N SER A 55 -11.83 10.31 -27.59
CA SER A 55 -11.80 9.00 -28.25
C SER A 55 -12.98 8.75 -29.20
N ARG A 56 -13.91 9.71 -29.37
CA ARG A 56 -15.14 9.53 -30.18
C ARG A 56 -14.87 9.17 -31.64
N LYS A 57 -13.82 9.74 -32.23
CA LYS A 57 -13.48 9.64 -33.66
C LYS A 57 -12.10 9.01 -33.90
N MET A 58 -11.45 8.48 -32.87
CA MET A 58 -10.13 7.86 -33.01
C MET A 58 -10.20 6.49 -33.68
N GLU A 59 -9.18 6.12 -34.43
CA GLU A 59 -9.01 4.74 -34.92
C GLU A 59 -8.63 3.79 -33.77
N LEU A 60 -8.82 2.49 -33.96
CA LEU A 60 -8.62 1.49 -32.89
C LEU A 60 -7.24 1.58 -32.20
N PRO A 61 -6.11 1.73 -32.90
CA PRO A 61 -4.80 1.81 -32.24
C PRO A 61 -4.69 3.03 -31.32
N GLN A 62 -5.12 4.21 -31.80
CA GLN A 62 -5.13 5.45 -31.02
C GLN A 62 -6.09 5.35 -29.84
N PHE A 63 -7.25 4.72 -30.04
CA PHE A 63 -8.24 4.45 -29.00
C PHE A 63 -7.65 3.60 -27.88
N VAL A 64 -6.93 2.52 -28.19
CA VAL A 64 -6.30 1.67 -27.17
C VAL A 64 -5.23 2.44 -26.40
N ILE A 65 -4.39 3.20 -27.10
CA ILE A 65 -3.33 4.00 -26.47
C ILE A 65 -3.93 5.04 -25.51
N ILE A 66 -4.93 5.81 -25.94
CA ILE A 66 -5.51 6.86 -25.09
C ILE A 66 -6.18 6.27 -23.85
N TRP A 67 -6.90 5.14 -23.98
CA TRP A 67 -7.56 4.51 -22.85
C TRP A 67 -6.57 3.86 -21.88
N THR A 68 -5.47 3.30 -22.38
CA THR A 68 -4.38 2.81 -21.54
C THR A 68 -3.77 3.96 -20.74
N LEU A 69 -3.48 5.09 -21.39
CA LEU A 69 -2.97 6.29 -20.71
C LEU A 69 -3.96 6.81 -19.66
N ILE A 70 -5.26 6.87 -19.98
CA ILE A 70 -6.28 7.29 -19.03
C ILE A 70 -6.29 6.38 -17.79
N ILE A 71 -6.24 5.06 -17.97
CA ILE A 71 -6.21 4.11 -16.85
C ILE A 71 -4.98 4.38 -15.98
N VAL A 72 -3.80 4.49 -16.58
CA VAL A 72 -2.54 4.77 -15.86
C VAL A 72 -2.61 6.10 -15.11
N ILE A 73 -3.11 7.16 -15.74
CA ILE A 73 -3.28 8.48 -15.10
C ILE A 73 -4.27 8.38 -13.92
N THR A 74 -5.43 7.75 -14.10
CA THR A 74 -6.42 7.63 -13.01
C THR A 74 -5.90 6.81 -11.83
N ALA A 75 -5.18 5.73 -12.10
CA ALA A 75 -4.52 4.93 -11.06
C ALA A 75 -3.43 5.74 -10.34
N SER A 76 -2.61 6.49 -11.09
CA SER A 76 -1.55 7.32 -10.54
C SER A 76 -2.11 8.45 -9.67
N ASN A 77 -3.21 9.07 -10.10
CA ASN A 77 -3.94 10.07 -9.31
C ASN A 77 -4.48 9.48 -8.01
N THR A 78 -5.08 8.29 -8.07
CA THR A 78 -5.58 7.62 -6.87
C THR A 78 -4.46 7.36 -5.87
N ILE A 79 -3.29 6.91 -6.31
CA ILE A 79 -2.14 6.68 -5.41
C ILE A 79 -1.60 8.02 -4.86
N THR A 80 -1.48 9.04 -5.72
CA THR A 80 -0.87 10.32 -5.37
C THR A 80 -1.74 11.15 -4.42
N PHE A 81 -3.06 11.14 -4.63
CA PHE A 81 -4.02 11.86 -3.80
C PHE A 81 -4.54 11.05 -2.62
N HIS A 82 -4.18 9.76 -2.51
CA HIS A 82 -4.47 9.02 -1.29
C HIS A 82 -3.74 9.72 -0.14
N PRO A 83 -4.43 10.17 0.92
CA PRO A 83 -3.76 10.81 2.05
C PRO A 83 -2.74 9.84 2.63
N GLN A 84 -1.79 10.31 3.43
CA GLN A 84 -1.01 9.50 4.38
C GLN A 84 -0.65 10.46 5.52
N GLU A 85 -1.55 10.59 6.51
CA GLU A 85 -1.47 11.68 7.51
C GLU A 85 -0.30 11.48 8.47
N ASN A 86 -0.14 10.25 8.91
CA ASN A 86 0.93 9.82 9.80
C ASN A 86 1.68 8.71 9.06
N SER A 87 2.14 8.93 7.84
CA SER A 87 2.88 7.95 7.03
C SER A 87 3.57 8.58 5.83
N PRO A 88 4.70 8.00 5.38
CA PRO A 88 5.29 8.42 4.11
C PRO A 88 4.31 8.23 2.97
N SER A 89 4.53 8.90 1.83
CA SER A 89 3.71 8.66 0.65
C SER A 89 3.67 7.17 0.26
N VAL A 90 2.56 6.74 -0.36
CA VAL A 90 2.39 5.34 -0.79
C VAL A 90 3.58 4.86 -1.62
N TYR A 91 4.09 5.69 -2.54
CA TYR A 91 5.30 5.36 -3.32
C TYR A 91 6.54 5.13 -2.46
N LYS A 92 6.73 5.92 -1.39
CA LYS A 92 7.88 5.77 -0.48
C LYS A 92 7.74 4.48 0.34
N GLN A 93 6.55 4.13 0.81
CA GLN A 93 6.29 2.86 1.50
C GLN A 93 6.54 1.63 0.61
N ILE A 94 6.12 1.69 -0.66
CA ILE A 94 6.44 0.64 -1.65
C ILE A 94 7.95 0.56 -1.86
N GLY A 95 8.64 1.69 -2.01
CA GLY A 95 10.10 1.75 -2.14
C GLY A 95 10.82 1.14 -0.94
N HIS A 96 10.37 1.43 0.28
CA HIS A 96 10.90 0.82 1.51
C HIS A 96 10.68 -0.70 1.52
N SER A 97 9.52 -1.17 1.08
CA SER A 97 9.21 -2.62 0.99
C SER A 97 10.17 -3.33 0.04
N ILE A 98 10.39 -2.76 -1.15
CA ILE A 98 11.34 -3.30 -2.14
C ILE A 98 12.77 -3.30 -1.57
N SER A 99 13.17 -2.21 -0.91
CA SER A 99 14.50 -2.10 -0.30
C SER A 99 14.72 -3.13 0.80
N ALA A 100 13.73 -3.31 1.69
CA ALA A 100 13.81 -4.26 2.80
C ALA A 100 13.92 -5.71 2.29
N VAL A 101 13.13 -6.08 1.27
CA VAL A 101 13.22 -7.40 0.61
C VAL A 101 14.58 -7.61 -0.06
N LYS A 102 15.09 -6.57 -0.74
CA LYS A 102 16.37 -6.66 -1.47
C LYS A 102 17.55 -6.87 -0.53
N HIS A 103 17.56 -6.21 0.62
CA HIS A 103 18.64 -6.31 1.62
C HIS A 103 18.30 -7.29 2.76
N ASN A 104 17.38 -8.23 2.54
CA ASN A 104 16.96 -9.22 3.54
C ASN A 104 18.14 -9.97 4.18
N ASP A 105 19.17 -10.30 3.40
CA ASP A 105 20.33 -11.06 3.89
C ASP A 105 21.14 -10.27 4.94
N GLU A 106 21.12 -8.93 4.85
CA GLU A 106 21.83 -8.03 5.75
C GLU A 106 21.10 -7.82 7.09
N ILE A 107 19.80 -8.15 7.16
CA ILE A 107 18.97 -8.02 8.36
C ILE A 107 19.42 -9.04 9.42
N LYS A 108 19.62 -8.57 10.65
CA LYS A 108 20.14 -9.33 11.79
C LYS A 108 19.07 -9.51 12.86
N LEU A 109 19.24 -10.50 13.75
CA LEU A 109 18.25 -10.84 14.77
C LEU A 109 17.86 -9.64 15.66
N PHE A 110 18.82 -8.80 16.04
CA PHE A 110 18.54 -7.64 16.88
C PHE A 110 17.58 -6.63 16.22
N SER A 111 17.38 -6.69 14.89
CA SER A 111 16.37 -5.89 14.18
C SER A 111 14.95 -6.19 14.66
N LEU A 112 14.67 -7.36 15.24
CA LEU A 112 13.36 -7.63 15.88
C LEU A 112 13.04 -6.68 17.03
N TYR A 113 14.06 -6.12 17.68
CA TYR A 113 13.93 -5.29 18.86
C TYR A 113 14.34 -3.83 18.60
N LYS A 114 14.74 -3.52 17.36
CA LYS A 114 15.15 -2.17 16.99
C LYS A 114 13.90 -1.28 16.90
N PRO A 115 13.92 -0.08 17.51
CA PRO A 115 12.78 0.83 17.46
C PRO A 115 12.37 1.13 16.02
N ILE A 116 11.07 1.07 15.76
CA ILE A 116 10.51 1.45 14.47
C ILE A 116 10.42 2.97 14.41
N GLU A 117 10.81 3.53 13.27
CA GLU A 117 10.68 4.96 13.04
C GLU A 117 9.21 5.36 12.96
N SER A 118 8.86 6.38 13.75
CA SER A 118 7.57 7.06 13.64
C SER A 118 7.33 7.44 12.19
N HIS A 119 6.08 7.31 11.79
CA HIS A 119 5.66 7.37 10.41
C HIS A 119 5.89 8.70 9.66
N ASP A 120 6.36 9.75 10.35
CA ASP A 120 6.58 11.10 9.80
C ASP A 120 8.06 11.43 9.48
N ALA A 121 9.00 10.50 9.63
CA ALA A 121 10.41 10.85 9.44
C ALA A 121 10.79 10.92 7.94
N GLU A 122 11.14 12.13 7.48
CA GLU A 122 11.75 12.31 6.16
C GLU A 122 13.14 11.66 6.06
N LYS A 123 13.86 11.55 7.18
CA LYS A 123 15.19 10.94 7.29
C LYS A 123 15.17 9.82 8.32
N LEU A 124 15.71 8.66 7.93
CA LEU A 124 15.87 7.54 8.85
C LEU A 124 16.93 7.86 9.90
N SER A 125 16.60 7.77 11.18
CA SER A 125 17.61 7.81 12.23
C SER A 125 18.46 6.53 12.13
N PRO A 126 19.81 6.60 12.25
CA PRO A 126 20.66 5.41 12.16
C PRO A 126 20.25 4.30 13.16
N ASP A 127 19.68 4.70 14.30
CA ASP A 127 19.24 3.80 15.36
C ASP A 127 17.79 3.33 15.22
N LYS A 128 17.07 3.75 14.18
CA LYS A 128 15.71 3.30 13.88
C LYS A 128 15.65 2.50 12.59
N GLN A 129 14.57 1.76 12.40
CA GLN A 129 14.29 1.02 11.18
C GLN A 129 12.91 1.36 10.65
N THR A 130 12.69 1.08 9.38
CA THR A 130 11.37 1.18 8.78
C THR A 130 10.46 0.05 9.25
N PRO A 131 9.14 0.25 9.26
CA PRO A 131 8.19 -0.83 9.50
C PRO A 131 8.41 -2.02 8.53
N GLN A 132 8.75 -1.72 7.27
CA GLN A 132 9.00 -2.75 6.26
C GLN A 132 10.22 -3.61 6.60
N GLU A 133 11.32 -3.02 7.08
CA GLU A 133 12.49 -3.76 7.58
C GLU A 133 12.15 -4.61 8.81
N TYR A 134 11.32 -4.08 9.71
CA TYR A 134 10.80 -4.85 10.84
C TYR A 134 10.01 -6.07 10.40
N ILE A 135 9.10 -5.94 9.42
CA ILE A 135 8.33 -7.09 8.89
C ILE A 135 9.23 -8.14 8.26
N VAL A 136 10.26 -7.72 7.50
CA VAL A 136 11.21 -8.66 6.92
C VAL A 136 12.03 -9.36 8.02
N ALA A 137 12.45 -8.64 9.06
CA ALA A 137 13.12 -9.23 10.23
C ALA A 137 12.20 -10.22 10.95
N LEU A 138 10.94 -9.84 11.19
CA LEU A 138 9.91 -10.64 11.82
C LEU A 138 9.69 -11.95 11.07
N HIS A 139 9.58 -11.90 9.74
CA HIS A 139 9.45 -13.09 8.91
C HIS A 139 10.72 -13.96 8.96
N LYS A 140 11.90 -13.35 8.82
CA LYS A 140 13.19 -14.06 8.78
C LYS A 140 13.47 -14.82 10.08
N PHE A 141 13.20 -14.20 11.21
CA PHE A 141 13.51 -14.73 12.55
C PHE A 141 12.28 -15.24 13.30
N ARG A 142 11.18 -15.55 12.59
CA ARG A 142 9.89 -15.95 13.20
C ARG A 142 9.98 -17.15 14.15
N PHE A 143 10.91 -18.07 13.91
CA PHE A 143 11.14 -19.25 14.75
C PHE A 143 11.99 -18.98 16.00
N GLU A 144 12.58 -17.77 16.10
CA GLU A 144 13.38 -17.35 17.26
C GLU A 144 12.55 -16.49 18.23
N ILE A 145 11.30 -16.18 17.88
CA ILE A 145 10.38 -15.38 18.70
C ILE A 145 9.84 -16.24 19.86
N PRO A 146 9.88 -15.75 21.11
CA PRO A 146 9.25 -16.45 22.22
C PRO A 146 7.72 -16.42 22.07
N LEU A 147 7.11 -17.62 22.01
CA LEU A 147 5.67 -17.81 21.81
C LEU A 147 4.86 -17.83 23.13
N ASP A 148 5.47 -17.38 24.23
CA ASP A 148 4.83 -17.27 25.54
C ASP A 148 3.96 -16.00 25.67
N GLY A 149 3.84 -15.22 24.59
CA GLY A 149 3.13 -13.94 24.57
C GLY A 149 3.93 -12.78 25.15
N SER A 150 5.21 -12.97 25.51
CA SER A 150 6.09 -11.87 25.92
C SER A 150 6.52 -10.97 24.77
N PHE A 151 6.54 -11.50 23.54
CA PHE A 151 6.79 -10.73 22.34
C PHE A 151 5.50 -10.14 21.78
N VAL A 152 5.52 -8.83 21.54
CA VAL A 152 4.36 -8.04 21.12
C VAL A 152 4.70 -7.33 19.81
N LEU A 153 3.79 -7.41 18.83
CA LEU A 153 3.91 -6.65 17.59
C LEU A 153 3.87 -5.16 17.84
N ASP A 154 4.72 -4.43 17.13
CA ASP A 154 4.72 -2.97 17.20
C ASP A 154 3.39 -2.38 16.69
N GLU A 155 2.89 -1.35 17.37
CA GLU A 155 1.61 -0.71 17.06
C GLU A 155 1.55 -0.17 15.63
N SER A 156 2.70 0.17 15.04
CA SER A 156 2.80 0.69 13.68
C SER A 156 2.42 -0.33 12.59
N VAL A 157 2.53 -1.63 12.90
CA VAL A 157 2.24 -2.72 11.96
C VAL A 157 1.08 -3.60 12.41
N ASN A 158 0.66 -3.50 13.67
CA ASN A 158 -0.43 -4.28 14.23
C ASN A 158 -1.81 -3.74 13.79
N LYS A 159 -2.75 -4.66 13.59
CA LYS A 159 -4.15 -4.36 13.31
C LYS A 159 -4.85 -3.81 14.56
N TYR A 160 -5.50 -2.65 14.42
CA TYR A 160 -6.21 -2.02 15.53
C TYR A 160 -7.28 -2.94 16.13
N GLY A 161 -7.29 -3.07 17.47
CA GLY A 161 -8.24 -3.91 18.20
C GLY A 161 -7.93 -5.40 18.20
N VAL A 162 -6.77 -5.82 17.67
CA VAL A 162 -6.29 -7.21 17.71
C VAL A 162 -5.19 -7.33 18.77
N ASP A 163 -5.18 -8.44 19.52
CA ASP A 163 -4.17 -8.76 20.52
C ASP A 163 -2.77 -8.82 19.85
N PRO A 164 -1.86 -7.88 20.16
CA PRO A 164 -0.56 -7.80 19.51
C PRO A 164 0.44 -8.87 20.00
N ALA A 165 0.15 -9.58 21.10
CA ALA A 165 1.05 -10.59 21.64
C ALA A 165 1.13 -11.81 20.72
N ILE A 166 2.34 -12.27 20.38
CA ILE A 166 2.56 -13.44 19.53
C ILE A 166 2.60 -14.69 20.40
N ARG A 167 1.65 -15.61 20.17
CA ARG A 167 1.57 -16.94 20.80
C ARG A 167 1.69 -18.06 19.79
N ASN A 168 1.52 -17.75 18.51
CA ASN A 168 1.72 -18.67 17.41
C ASN A 168 2.39 -17.94 16.23
N ILE A 169 3.24 -18.63 15.47
CA ILE A 169 3.86 -18.10 14.25
C ILE A 169 2.83 -17.92 13.15
N GLU A 170 1.84 -18.83 13.05
CA GLU A 170 0.83 -18.78 11.99
C GLU A 170 -0.11 -17.57 12.10
N GLU A 171 -0.33 -17.03 13.30
CA GLU A 171 -1.19 -15.85 13.50
C GLU A 171 -0.48 -14.53 13.18
N ILE A 172 0.83 -14.53 12.91
CA ILE A 172 1.59 -13.29 12.68
C ILE A 172 1.01 -12.53 11.49
N SER A 173 0.79 -13.21 10.36
CA SER A 173 0.19 -12.65 9.15
C SER A 173 -1.14 -11.95 9.45
N ASP A 174 -2.04 -12.62 10.18
CA ASP A 174 -3.40 -12.16 10.44
C ASP A 174 -3.47 -10.92 11.34
N LYS A 175 -2.39 -10.66 12.08
CA LYS A 175 -2.22 -9.50 12.95
C LYS A 175 -1.60 -8.30 12.22
N LEU A 176 -1.03 -8.49 11.04
CA LEU A 176 -0.50 -7.39 10.24
C LEU A 176 -1.61 -6.57 9.60
N VAL A 177 -1.34 -5.29 9.39
CA VAL A 177 -2.30 -4.36 8.80
C VAL A 177 -1.91 -3.94 7.38
N GLY A 178 -2.89 -3.95 6.48
CA GLY A 178 -2.77 -3.38 5.13
C GLY A 178 -1.64 -3.99 4.31
N HIS A 179 -0.76 -3.16 3.75
CA HIS A 179 0.30 -3.60 2.86
C HIS A 179 1.37 -4.47 3.54
N TYR A 180 1.47 -4.48 4.87
CA TYR A 180 2.39 -5.38 5.58
C TYR A 180 1.99 -6.84 5.49
N GLU A 181 0.69 -7.13 5.43
CA GLU A 181 0.17 -8.48 5.18
C GLU A 181 0.60 -8.97 3.78
N ILE A 182 0.50 -8.11 2.77
CA ILE A 182 0.98 -8.42 1.41
C ILE A 182 2.49 -8.65 1.41
N LEU A 183 3.25 -7.83 2.13
CA LEU A 183 4.70 -8.01 2.24
C LEU A 183 5.04 -9.35 2.88
N TRP A 184 4.33 -9.74 3.94
CA TRP A 184 4.47 -11.05 4.56
C TRP A 184 4.20 -12.19 3.57
N TRP A 185 3.06 -12.15 2.87
CA TRP A 185 2.69 -13.14 1.86
C TRP A 185 3.72 -13.25 0.75
N TYR A 186 4.27 -12.12 0.31
CA TYR A 186 5.34 -12.10 -0.68
C TYR A 186 6.58 -12.84 -0.16
N LEU A 187 6.98 -12.58 1.08
CA LEU A 187 8.12 -13.27 1.69
C LEU A 187 7.86 -14.77 1.78
N GLU A 188 6.67 -15.20 2.21
CA GLU A 188 6.34 -16.62 2.35
C GLU A 188 6.40 -17.39 1.02
N ILE A 189 6.00 -16.77 -0.09
CA ILE A 189 5.98 -17.40 -1.41
C ILE A 189 7.38 -17.41 -2.06
N PHE A 190 8.16 -16.35 -1.86
CA PHE A 190 9.37 -16.10 -2.66
C PHE A 190 10.69 -16.11 -1.88
N LYS A 191 10.67 -16.25 -0.55
CA LYS A 191 11.85 -16.23 0.33
C LYS A 191 11.84 -17.35 1.36
#